data_AF-A0A6A8LTG5-F1
#
_entry.id   AF-A0A6A8LTG5-F1
#
_cell.length_a   1.000
_cell.length_b   1.000
_cell.length_c   1.000
_cell.angle_alpha   90.00
_cell.angle_beta   90.00
_cell.angle_gamma   90.00
#
_symmetry.space_group_name_H-M   'P 1'
#
loop_
_entity.id
_entity.type
_entity.pdbx_description
1 polymer ?
#
loop_
_entity_poly.entity_id
_entity_poly.type
_entity_poly.pdbx_seq_one_letter_code
_entity_poly.pdbx_strand_id
1 'polypeptide(L)'
;AIFENEVKKGKSQLECLKSLPDELIDSIEVRGEFFNEGKIEEELEGIANLCKKNGWKLFYSVPQELFNQEGFNQDIENKILMAEKYNISNLKYSLGHIDIGNTNFNKLNDILNSTSVNVTIENQPNANGTLVEMKKAINYLSDNHIK
;
A
#
# COMPACT_ATOMS: atom_id res chain seq x y z
N ALA A 1 -12.13 -2.98 -7.01
CA ALA A 1 -12.36 -1.75 -6.19
C ALA A 1 -13.72 -1.14 -6.53
N ILE A 2 -14.34 -0.35 -5.65
CA ILE A 2 -15.70 0.21 -5.88
C ILE A 2 -15.76 1.05 -7.16
N PHE A 3 -14.73 1.86 -7.41
CA PHE A 3 -14.65 2.78 -8.57
C PHE A 3 -13.77 2.27 -9.73
N GLU A 4 -13.51 0.98 -9.79
CA GLU A 4 -12.58 0.42 -10.78
C GLU A 4 -13.05 0.66 -12.22
N ASN A 5 -14.35 0.58 -12.48
CA ASN A 5 -14.89 0.79 -13.83
C ASN A 5 -14.80 2.25 -14.26
N GLU A 6 -15.01 3.18 -13.33
CA GLU A 6 -14.94 4.62 -13.51
C GLU A 6 -13.51 5.06 -13.80
N VAL A 7 -12.56 4.55 -13.03
CA VAL A 7 -11.14 4.81 -13.24
C VAL A 7 -10.68 4.26 -14.59
N LYS A 8 -11.09 3.04 -14.96
CA LYS A 8 -10.81 2.47 -16.29
C LYS A 8 -11.45 3.26 -17.43
N LYS A 9 -12.48 4.07 -17.16
CA LYS A 9 -13.09 5.01 -18.11
C LYS A 9 -12.41 6.39 -18.12
N GLY A 10 -11.31 6.56 -17.38
CA GLY A 10 -10.48 7.77 -17.37
C GLY A 10 -10.79 8.77 -16.26
N LYS A 11 -11.67 8.43 -15.29
CA LYS A 11 -11.82 9.27 -14.09
C LYS A 11 -10.61 9.11 -13.19
N SER A 12 -10.20 10.21 -12.56
CA SER A 12 -9.28 10.15 -11.42
C SER A 12 -9.95 9.49 -10.21
N GLN A 13 -9.14 8.94 -9.31
CA GLN A 13 -9.63 8.44 -8.03
C GLN A 13 -10.21 9.59 -7.21
N LEU A 14 -9.62 10.79 -7.27
CA LEU A 14 -10.15 11.99 -6.62
C LEU A 14 -11.57 12.34 -7.09
N GLU A 15 -11.84 12.31 -8.39
CA GLU A 15 -13.18 12.55 -8.93
C GLU A 15 -14.20 11.53 -8.43
N CYS A 16 -13.77 10.26 -8.32
CA CYS A 16 -14.60 9.20 -7.78
C CYS A 16 -14.91 9.42 -6.29
N LEU A 17 -13.91 9.76 -5.48
CA LEU A 17 -14.07 10.01 -4.04
C LEU A 17 -14.96 11.23 -3.76
N LYS A 18 -14.92 12.27 -4.61
CA LYS A 18 -15.83 13.43 -4.50
C LYS A 18 -17.30 13.09 -4.75
N SER A 19 -17.60 11.93 -5.34
CA SER A 19 -18.97 11.46 -5.56
C SER A 19 -19.53 10.64 -4.41
N LEU A 20 -18.70 10.30 -3.41
CA LEU A 20 -19.16 9.60 -2.22
C LEU A 20 -20.11 10.50 -1.42
N PRO A 21 -21.22 9.95 -0.92
CA PRO A 21 -22.11 10.69 -0.01
C PRO A 21 -21.40 11.04 1.30
N ASP A 22 -21.97 11.97 2.06
CA ASP A 22 -21.53 12.33 3.43
C ASP A 22 -21.84 11.20 4.44
N GLU A 23 -21.49 9.96 4.10
CA GLU A 23 -21.58 8.80 4.98
C GLU A 23 -20.41 8.75 5.96
N LEU A 24 -20.59 8.02 7.06
CA LEU A 24 -19.54 7.66 8.02
C LEU A 24 -18.59 6.66 7.36
N ILE A 25 -17.69 7.16 6.52
CA ILE A 25 -16.57 6.41 5.97
C ILE A 25 -15.40 6.57 6.94
N ASP A 26 -14.91 5.48 7.51
CA ASP A 26 -13.75 5.52 8.40
C ASP A 26 -12.43 5.69 7.62
N SER A 27 -12.32 5.01 6.48
CA SER A 27 -11.10 5.00 5.67
C SER A 27 -11.37 4.84 4.18
N ILE A 28 -10.45 5.40 3.39
CA ILE A 28 -10.38 5.27 1.94
C ILE A 28 -9.05 4.59 1.60
N GLU A 29 -9.10 3.60 0.71
CA GLU A 29 -7.91 3.02 0.08
C GLU A 29 -7.86 3.44 -1.39
N VAL A 30 -6.74 4.05 -1.79
CA VAL A 30 -6.44 4.35 -3.19
C VAL A 30 -5.42 3.37 -3.73
N ARG A 31 -5.45 3.12 -5.04
CA ARG A 31 -4.60 2.12 -5.70
C ARG A 31 -3.54 2.80 -6.56
N GLY A 32 -2.28 2.42 -6.40
CA GLY A 32 -1.17 3.08 -7.07
C GLY A 32 -1.20 2.98 -8.60
N GLU A 33 -1.71 1.87 -9.13
CA GLU A 33 -1.81 1.58 -10.56
C GLU A 33 -2.93 2.38 -11.25
N PHE A 34 -3.75 3.07 -10.47
CA PHE A 34 -4.86 3.89 -10.95
C PHE A 34 -4.51 5.38 -11.03
N PHE A 35 -3.30 5.77 -10.63
CA PHE A 35 -2.82 7.13 -10.85
C PHE A 35 -2.24 7.29 -12.25
N ASN A 36 -2.45 8.48 -12.83
CA ASN A 36 -1.75 8.87 -14.05
C ASN A 36 -0.31 9.30 -13.69
N GLU A 37 0.69 8.71 -14.33
CA GLU A 37 2.12 8.93 -14.01
C GLU A 37 2.52 10.41 -13.92
N GLY A 38 1.99 11.27 -14.79
CA GLY A 38 2.28 12.70 -14.80
C GLY A 38 1.50 13.55 -13.78
N LYS A 39 0.60 12.96 -12.99
CA LYS A 39 -0.31 13.68 -12.08
C LYS A 39 -0.43 13.08 -10.69
N ILE A 40 0.41 12.10 -10.35
CA ILE A 40 0.33 11.38 -9.07
C ILE A 40 0.36 12.36 -7.89
N GLU A 41 1.30 13.31 -7.88
CA GLU A 41 1.45 14.25 -6.77
C GLU A 41 0.24 15.18 -6.61
N GLU A 42 -0.25 15.76 -7.71
CA GLU A 42 -1.43 16.65 -7.73
C GLU A 42 -2.68 15.90 -7.24
N GLU A 43 -2.88 14.68 -7.74
CA GLU A 43 -4.04 13.87 -7.38
C GLU A 43 -3.99 13.41 -5.92
N LEU A 44 -2.83 12.93 -5.45
CA LEU A 44 -2.63 12.53 -4.06
C LEU A 44 -2.82 13.70 -3.10
N GLU A 45 -2.34 14.89 -3.43
CA GLU A 45 -2.56 16.09 -2.62
C GLU A 45 -4.07 16.40 -2.51
N GLY A 46 -4.79 16.34 -3.63
CA GLY A 46 -6.24 16.53 -3.62
C GLY A 46 -6.99 15.49 -2.79
N ILE A 47 -6.56 14.22 -2.85
CA ILE A 47 -7.14 13.11 -2.07
C ILE A 47 -6.84 13.28 -0.58
N ALA A 48 -5.59 13.60 -0.22
CA ALA A 48 -5.20 13.82 1.17
C ALA A 48 -5.99 14.98 1.79
N ASN A 49 -6.17 16.08 1.06
CA ASN A 49 -6.98 17.21 1.50
C ASN A 49 -8.46 16.84 1.66
N LEU A 50 -9.01 16.03 0.74
CA LEU A 50 -10.38 15.54 0.83
C LEU A 50 -10.56 14.63 2.06
N CYS A 51 -9.64 13.70 2.29
CA CYS A 51 -9.68 12.80 3.45
C CYS A 51 -9.59 13.61 4.75
N LYS A 52 -8.66 14.57 4.83
CA LYS A 52 -8.51 15.46 5.98
C LYS A 52 -9.79 16.27 6.26
N LYS A 53 -10.43 16.81 5.22
CA LYS A 53 -11.68 17.56 5.35
C LYS A 53 -12.82 16.71 5.94
N ASN A 54 -12.91 15.46 5.52
CA ASN A 54 -13.99 14.56 5.92
C ASN A 54 -13.65 13.67 7.14
N GLY A 55 -12.42 13.78 7.69
CA GLY A 55 -11.96 12.94 8.79
C GLY A 55 -11.68 11.49 8.41
N TRP A 56 -11.54 11.18 7.11
CA TRP A 56 -11.24 9.84 6.62
C TRP A 56 -9.76 9.51 6.81
N LYS A 57 -9.45 8.27 7.21
CA LYS A 57 -8.08 7.73 7.11
C LYS A 57 -7.77 7.42 5.66
N LEU A 58 -6.55 7.74 5.23
CA LEU A 58 -6.09 7.41 3.89
C LEU A 58 -5.13 6.21 3.94
N PHE A 59 -5.43 5.19 3.15
CA PHE A 59 -4.61 4.01 2.88
C PHE A 59 -4.20 4.00 1.40
N TYR A 60 -3.07 3.35 1.09
CA TYR A 60 -2.55 3.24 -0.26
C TYR A 60 -2.15 1.81 -0.55
N SER A 61 -2.76 1.22 -1.57
CA SER A 61 -2.37 -0.08 -2.13
C SER A 61 -1.22 0.15 -3.11
N VAL A 62 -0.07 -0.43 -2.78
CA VAL A 62 1.15 -0.34 -3.58
C VAL A 62 1.08 -1.41 -4.69
N PRO A 63 1.25 -1.04 -5.97
CA PRO A 63 1.11 -1.98 -7.09
C PRO A 63 2.19 -3.06 -7.09
N GLN A 64 3.36 -2.73 -6.58
CA GLN A 64 4.50 -3.63 -6.48
C GLN A 64 4.35 -4.57 -5.29
N GLU A 65 4.91 -5.76 -5.42
CA GLU A 65 5.02 -6.72 -4.33
C GLU A 65 6.05 -6.26 -3.29
N LEU A 66 5.90 -6.70 -2.04
CA LEU A 66 6.86 -6.42 -0.98
C LEU A 66 8.14 -7.23 -1.16
N PHE A 67 8.03 -8.50 -1.54
CA PHE A 67 9.17 -9.38 -1.77
C PHE A 67 9.26 -9.86 -3.22
N ASN A 68 10.47 -9.90 -3.75
CA ASN A 68 10.80 -10.33 -5.10
C ASN A 68 12.16 -11.05 -5.10
N GLN A 69 12.67 -11.37 -6.30
CA GLN A 69 13.94 -12.12 -6.46
C GLN A 69 15.16 -11.39 -5.89
N GLU A 70 15.12 -10.06 -5.74
CA GLU A 70 16.19 -9.25 -5.17
C GLU A 70 16.08 -9.09 -3.64
N GLY A 71 15.10 -9.72 -3.00
CA GLY A 71 14.80 -9.60 -1.57
C GLY A 71 13.51 -8.83 -1.34
N PHE A 72 13.55 -7.72 -0.60
CA PHE A 72 12.41 -6.83 -0.45
C PHE A 72 12.47 -5.65 -1.42
N ASN A 73 11.32 -5.06 -1.74
CA ASN A 73 11.19 -3.93 -2.64
C ASN A 73 11.91 -2.69 -2.10
N GLN A 74 12.97 -2.26 -2.79
CA GLN A 74 13.82 -1.14 -2.36
C GLN A 74 13.13 0.23 -2.47
N ASP A 75 11.99 0.35 -3.16
CA ASP A 75 11.21 1.59 -3.22
C ASP A 75 10.38 1.84 -1.94
N ILE A 76 10.41 0.93 -0.96
CA ILE A 76 9.64 1.04 0.29
C ILE A 76 9.92 2.35 1.05
N GLU A 77 11.17 2.82 1.09
CA GLU A 77 11.53 4.08 1.74
C GLU A 77 10.88 5.28 1.04
N ASN A 78 10.86 5.30 -0.30
CA ASN A 78 10.18 6.35 -1.06
C ASN A 78 8.66 6.29 -0.85
N LYS A 79 8.07 5.09 -0.75
CA LYS A 79 6.64 4.95 -0.44
C LYS A 79 6.31 5.42 0.98
N ILE A 80 7.18 5.18 1.95
CA ILE A 80 7.05 5.70 3.32
C ILE A 80 7.12 7.23 3.31
N LEU A 81 8.10 7.84 2.64
CA LEU A 81 8.20 9.30 2.52
C LEU A 81 6.95 9.91 1.84
N MET A 82 6.44 9.25 0.81
CA MET A 82 5.20 9.63 0.14
C MET A 82 4.00 9.52 1.11
N ALA A 83 3.92 8.42 1.87
CA ALA A 83 2.86 8.22 2.85
C ALA A 83 2.88 9.29 3.94
N GLU A 84 4.05 9.63 4.48
CA GLU A 84 4.22 10.68 5.47
C GLU A 84 3.82 12.06 4.90
N LYS A 85 4.25 12.38 3.67
CA LYS A 85 3.89 13.64 2.97
C LYS A 85 2.37 13.82 2.86
N TYR A 86 1.65 12.75 2.54
CA TYR A 86 0.20 12.80 2.26
C TYR A 86 -0.67 12.27 3.41
N ASN A 87 -0.10 12.09 4.60
CA ASN A 87 -0.80 11.57 5.79
C ASN A 87 -1.52 10.23 5.51
N ILE A 88 -0.88 9.36 4.75
CA ILE A 88 -1.30 7.99 4.48
C ILE A 88 -0.86 7.14 5.67
N SER A 89 -1.82 6.52 6.32
CA SER A 89 -1.60 5.77 7.57
C SER A 89 -1.27 4.30 7.35
N ASN A 90 -1.51 3.77 6.15
CA ASN A 90 -1.24 2.39 5.79
C ASN A 90 -0.81 2.25 4.33
N LEU A 91 0.37 1.66 4.12
CA LEU A 91 0.82 1.12 2.84
C LEU A 91 0.49 -0.37 2.81
N LYS A 92 -0.22 -0.81 1.78
CA LYS A 92 -0.63 -2.20 1.62
C LYS A 92 0.07 -2.78 0.41
N TYR A 93 0.91 -3.78 0.64
CA TYR A 93 1.63 -4.51 -0.39
C TYR A 93 1.05 -5.90 -0.55
N SER A 94 1.11 -6.41 -1.76
CA SER A 94 1.05 -7.85 -1.95
C SER A 94 2.32 -8.54 -1.42
N LEU A 95 2.20 -9.78 -0.93
CA LEU A 95 3.36 -10.54 -0.40
C LEU A 95 4.49 -10.70 -1.43
N GLY A 96 4.16 -11.18 -2.63
CA GLY A 96 5.15 -11.63 -3.61
C GLY A 96 5.87 -12.90 -3.20
N HIS A 97 7.17 -12.99 -3.47
CA HIS A 97 7.99 -14.16 -3.19
C HIS A 97 9.18 -13.81 -2.29
N ILE A 98 9.22 -14.43 -1.10
CA ILE A 98 10.34 -14.25 -0.16
C ILE A 98 11.52 -15.10 -0.63
N ASP A 99 12.52 -14.46 -1.23
CA ASP A 99 13.83 -15.08 -1.46
C ASP A 99 14.70 -14.95 -0.20
N ILE A 100 14.84 -16.04 0.55
CA ILE A 100 15.59 -16.09 1.81
C ILE A 100 17.07 -15.77 1.61
N GLY A 101 17.66 -16.14 0.46
CA GLY A 101 19.08 -15.93 0.18
C GLY A 101 19.42 -14.46 -0.05
N ASN A 102 18.44 -13.69 -0.53
CA ASN A 102 18.64 -12.30 -0.96
C ASN A 102 17.99 -11.28 -0.02
N THR A 103 17.07 -11.70 0.87
CA THR A 103 16.35 -10.76 1.74
C THR A 103 17.17 -10.34 2.95
N ASN A 104 17.50 -9.06 3.04
CA ASN A 104 18.09 -8.46 4.25
C ASN A 104 17.00 -8.02 5.25
N PHE A 105 16.57 -8.93 6.13
CA PHE A 105 15.52 -8.68 7.13
C PHE A 105 15.91 -7.61 8.17
N ASN A 106 17.19 -7.48 8.52
CA ASN A 106 17.64 -6.43 9.43
C ASN A 106 17.40 -5.05 8.83
N LYS A 107 17.78 -4.85 7.56
CA LYS A 107 17.53 -3.59 6.85
C LYS A 107 16.02 -3.31 6.76
N LEU A 108 15.21 -4.31 6.43
CA LEU A 108 13.76 -4.14 6.37
C LEU A 108 13.19 -3.73 7.74
N ASN A 109 13.64 -4.38 8.82
CA ASN A 109 13.25 -4.02 10.20
C ASN A 109 13.64 -2.61 10.57
N ASP A 110 14.86 -2.17 10.23
CA ASP A 110 15.31 -0.81 10.51
C ASP A 110 14.41 0.22 9.80
N ILE A 111 14.06 -0.03 8.54
CA ILE A 111 13.13 0.81 7.77
C ILE A 111 11.75 0.85 8.44
N LEU A 112 11.15 -0.31 8.72
CA LEU A 112 9.80 -0.39 9.29
C LEU A 112 9.70 0.22 10.70
N ASN A 113 10.76 0.13 11.50
CA ASN A 113 10.81 0.72 12.84
C ASN A 113 11.11 2.22 12.84
N SER A 114 11.58 2.78 11.71
CA SER A 114 11.89 4.20 11.56
C SER A 114 10.66 5.08 11.28
N THR A 115 9.51 4.48 10.96
CA THR A 115 8.28 5.19 10.59
C THR A 115 7.09 4.82 11.46
N SER A 116 6.09 5.69 11.47
CA SER A 116 4.77 5.41 12.05
C SER A 116 3.74 4.92 11.02
N VAL A 117 4.10 4.94 9.73
CA VAL A 117 3.27 4.41 8.65
C VAL A 117 3.19 2.89 8.79
N ASN A 118 1.97 2.34 8.81
CA ASN A 118 1.81 0.89 8.84
C ASN A 118 2.13 0.32 7.45
N VAL A 119 2.96 -0.72 7.39
CA VAL A 119 3.18 -1.50 6.18
C VAL A 119 2.51 -2.85 6.39
N THR A 120 1.56 -3.19 5.52
CA THR A 120 0.75 -4.40 5.64
C THR A 120 0.88 -5.25 4.40
N ILE A 121 0.70 -6.56 4.58
CA ILE A 121 0.77 -7.54 3.51
C ILE A 121 -0.64 -8.09 3.25
N GLU A 122 -1.00 -8.18 1.97
CA GLU A 122 -2.22 -8.83 1.51
C GLU A 122 -1.94 -10.08 0.67
N ASN A 123 -2.92 -10.99 0.65
CA ASN A 123 -2.87 -12.16 -0.21
C ASN A 123 -3.23 -11.80 -1.66
N GLN A 124 -2.58 -12.44 -2.61
CA GLN A 124 -2.88 -12.33 -4.04
C GLN A 124 -3.57 -13.60 -4.57
N PRO A 125 -4.35 -13.53 -5.66
CA PRO A 125 -4.92 -14.71 -6.30
C PRO A 125 -3.88 -15.48 -7.14
N ASN A 126 -2.77 -15.89 -6.51
CA ASN A 126 -1.68 -16.65 -7.12
C ASN A 126 -1.16 -17.75 -6.17
N ALA A 127 -0.10 -18.46 -6.57
CA ALA A 127 0.46 -19.56 -5.78
C ALA A 127 0.93 -19.12 -4.36
N ASN A 128 1.41 -17.89 -4.22
CA ASN A 128 1.91 -17.36 -2.95
C ASN A 128 0.77 -16.92 -2.01
N GLY A 129 -0.43 -16.66 -2.54
CA GLY A 129 -1.57 -16.22 -1.74
C GLY A 129 -2.50 -17.32 -1.24
N THR A 130 -2.10 -18.59 -1.36
CA THR A 130 -2.85 -19.69 -0.69
C THR A 130 -2.68 -19.58 0.83
N LEU A 131 -3.65 -20.08 1.60
CA LEU A 131 -3.56 -20.08 3.08
C LEU A 131 -2.30 -20.79 3.60
N VAL A 132 -1.86 -21.86 2.92
CA VAL A 132 -0.66 -22.60 3.30
C VAL A 132 0.59 -21.76 3.11
N GLU A 133 0.74 -21.11 1.94
CA GLU A 133 1.91 -20.28 1.66
C GLU A 133 1.91 -18.99 2.49
N MET A 134 0.76 -18.33 2.66
CA MET A 134 0.64 -17.16 3.55
C MET A 134 0.99 -17.50 4.99
N LYS A 135 0.56 -18.68 5.51
CA LYS A 135 0.92 -19.11 6.86
C LYS A 135 2.42 -19.33 7.02
N LYS A 136 3.07 -19.97 6.02
CA LYS A 136 4.53 -20.15 6.03
C LYS A 136 5.24 -18.80 6.02
N ALA A 137 4.81 -17.88 5.16
CA ALA A 137 5.37 -16.54 5.07
C ALA A 137 5.22 -15.77 6.39
N ILE A 138 4.03 -15.73 6.98
CA ILE A 138 3.78 -15.04 8.26
C ILE A 138 4.65 -15.62 9.37
N ASN A 139 4.74 -16.94 9.49
CA ASN A 139 5.62 -17.57 10.48
C ASN A 139 7.08 -17.17 10.26
N TYR A 140 7.54 -17.20 9.01
CA TYR A 140 8.91 -16.86 8.67
C TYR A 140 9.24 -15.38 8.95
N LEU A 141 8.33 -14.46 8.61
CA LEU A 141 8.46 -13.04 8.91
C LEU A 141 8.47 -12.79 10.43
N SER A 142 7.62 -13.50 11.19
CA SER A 142 7.60 -13.44 12.65
C SER A 142 8.91 -13.96 13.27
N ASP A 143 9.47 -15.06 12.77
CA ASP A 143 10.75 -15.62 13.22
C ASP A 143 11.93 -14.67 12.94
N ASN A 144 11.81 -13.80 11.93
CA ASN A 144 12.75 -12.73 11.61
C ASN A 144 12.37 -11.37 12.21
N HIS A 145 11.44 -11.35 13.17
CA HIS A 145 11.01 -10.16 13.91
C HIS A 145 10.48 -9.00 13.05
N ILE A 146 9.95 -9.29 11.86
CA ILE A 146 9.24 -8.30 11.06
C ILE A 146 7.92 -7.93 11.78
N LYS A 147 7.72 -6.63 12.01
CA LYS A 147 6.56 -6.05 12.70
C LYS A 147 5.30 -6.04 11.84
#